data_AF-A0A372DZ24-F1
#
_entry.id   AF-A0A372DZ24-F1
#
_cell.length_a   1.000
_cell.length_b   1.000
_cell.length_c   1.000
_cell.angle_alpha   90.00
_cell.angle_beta   90.00
_cell.angle_gamma   90.00
#
_symmetry.space_group_name_H-M   'P 1'
#
loop_
_entity.id
_entity.type
_entity.pdbx_description
1 polymer ?
#
loop_
_entity_poly.entity_id
_entity_poly.type
_entity_poly.pdbx_seq_one_letter_code
_entity_poly.pdbx_strand_id
1 'polypeptide(L)'
;MKVSTTQPFQIVYSLLEHEYLGYLFESYVVQRNERGQLTLLHQTVSAKNAAEFAVGLDDTDFELVALTDQISQDAVIKEFGPKKKTTPADFFLKTYDPEKGDKVLQEAICRYVQERLGQIMVRLAGKYVFIMGRDGEPTWREISLAPEPASVLFHFRRNEENTHYFPTIQYQGQKLDFQYKNTVIVCEQPAWLLVGDVLHNFRNEVDGKKLKPFLNKKFIIIPRQVEDSYFHKFVAPLVESFDVHARGFDIRSERYVARPQLTFSDAPVPVAAAAAPAAARARAGGLPGQRPLRPLPRRRPPTISTST
;
A
#
# COMPACT_ATOMS: atom_id res chain seq x y z
N MET A 1 -8.51 29.11 20.90
CA MET A 1 -7.66 29.65 21.99
C MET A 1 -6.21 29.28 21.69
N LYS A 2 -5.20 30.03 22.15
CA LYS A 2 -3.78 29.73 21.87
C LYS A 2 -3.15 28.99 23.04
N VAL A 3 -2.34 27.96 22.78
CA VAL A 3 -1.54 27.28 23.81
C VAL A 3 -0.38 28.18 24.21
N SER A 4 -0.10 28.29 25.50
CA SER A 4 0.99 29.11 26.00
C SER A 4 2.30 28.33 25.98
N THR A 5 3.28 28.81 25.22
CA THR A 5 4.64 28.23 25.14
C THR A 5 5.43 28.38 26.44
N THR A 6 5.00 29.28 27.33
CA THR A 6 5.60 29.50 28.65
C THR A 6 5.09 28.54 29.74
N GLN A 7 4.02 27.79 29.45
CA GLN A 7 3.45 26.79 30.35
C GLN A 7 3.71 25.39 29.79
N PRO A 8 3.74 24.33 30.62
CA PRO A 8 3.98 22.97 30.13
C PRO A 8 2.95 22.54 29.07
N PHE A 9 3.42 22.10 27.91
CA PHE A 9 2.57 21.60 26.81
C PHE A 9 3.11 20.25 26.31
N GLN A 10 2.31 19.55 25.51
CA GLN A 10 2.70 18.29 24.87
C GLN A 10 2.20 18.28 23.43
N ILE A 11 3.09 17.90 22.50
CA ILE A 11 2.68 17.58 21.13
C ILE A 11 2.02 16.20 21.09
N VAL A 12 0.91 16.10 20.38
CA VAL A 12 0.14 14.87 20.15
C VAL A 12 -0.22 14.76 18.67
N TYR A 13 -0.33 13.53 18.19
CA TYR A 13 -0.73 13.20 16.83
C TYR A 13 -2.11 12.55 16.85
N SER A 14 -3.09 13.18 16.21
CA SER A 14 -4.46 12.70 16.24
C SER A 14 -4.85 12.09 14.89
N LEU A 15 -5.37 10.86 14.94
CA LEU A 15 -5.91 10.12 13.82
C LEU A 15 -7.35 10.56 13.58
N LEU A 16 -7.63 11.02 12.37
CA LEU A 16 -8.98 11.39 11.92
C LEU A 16 -9.37 10.59 10.67
N GLU A 17 -10.68 10.39 10.50
CA GLU A 17 -11.26 9.77 9.32
C GLU A 17 -11.81 10.86 8.39
N HIS A 18 -11.14 11.04 7.26
CA HIS A 18 -11.58 11.95 6.21
C HIS A 18 -12.40 11.18 5.17
N GLU A 19 -13.55 11.73 4.79
CA GLU A 19 -14.55 11.07 3.92
C GLU A 19 -13.95 10.48 2.62
N TYR A 20 -13.10 11.26 1.92
CA TYR A 20 -12.48 10.83 0.66
C TYR A 20 -11.04 10.31 0.78
N LEU A 21 -10.22 10.90 1.66
CA LEU A 21 -8.81 10.57 1.79
C LEU A 21 -8.56 9.36 2.72
N GLY A 22 -9.58 8.93 3.46
CA GLY A 22 -9.45 7.89 4.47
C GLY A 22 -8.81 8.43 5.75
N TYR A 23 -7.98 7.60 6.40
CA TYR A 23 -7.35 7.96 7.66
C TYR A 23 -6.15 8.90 7.46
N LEU A 24 -6.12 10.00 8.21
CA LEU A 24 -5.07 11.00 8.22
C LEU A 24 -4.61 11.30 9.64
N PHE A 25 -3.38 11.81 9.78
CA PHE A 25 -2.88 12.35 11.04
C PHE A 25 -2.76 13.86 10.98
N GLU A 26 -3.15 14.50 12.07
CA GLU A 26 -2.91 15.91 12.32
C GLU A 26 -2.11 16.13 13.61
N SER A 27 -1.32 17.19 13.62
CA SER A 27 -0.43 17.52 14.73
C SER A 27 -1.05 18.61 15.61
N TYR A 28 -1.06 18.39 16.92
CA TYR A 28 -1.62 19.31 17.90
C TYR A 28 -0.66 19.51 19.06
N VAL A 29 -0.64 20.71 19.63
CA VAL A 29 -0.07 20.95 20.96
C VAL A 29 -1.20 21.15 21.93
N VAL A 30 -1.09 20.49 23.08
CA VAL A 30 -2.08 20.48 24.14
C VAL A 30 -1.45 21.00 25.41
N GLN A 31 -2.10 21.96 26.07
CA GLN A 31 -1.63 22.49 27.35
C GLN A 31 -1.75 21.41 28.42
N ARG A 32 -0.73 21.28 29.27
CA ARG A 32 -0.78 20.45 30.47
C ARG A 32 -1.19 21.27 31.68
N ASN A 33 -1.97 20.66 32.57
CA ASN A 33 -2.28 21.25 33.87
C ASN A 33 -1.11 21.09 34.86
N GLU A 34 -1.25 21.64 36.07
CA GLU A 34 -0.25 21.54 37.15
C GLU A 34 0.07 20.09 37.57
N ARG A 35 -0.81 19.14 37.26
CA ARG A 35 -0.64 17.70 37.52
C ARG A 35 -0.02 16.95 36.34
N GLY A 36 0.36 17.66 35.26
CA GLY A 36 0.93 17.07 34.05
C GLY A 36 -0.08 16.42 33.10
N GLN A 37 -1.38 16.53 33.36
CA GLN A 37 -2.43 15.93 32.53
C GLN A 37 -2.76 16.83 31.33
N LEU A 38 -3.10 16.22 30.20
CA LEU A 38 -3.59 16.92 29.01
C LEU A 38 -4.92 17.62 29.32
N THR A 39 -5.07 18.85 28.84
CA THR A 39 -6.29 19.65 28.98
C THR A 39 -7.03 19.74 27.64
N LEU A 40 -8.23 20.34 27.65
CA LEU A 40 -8.98 20.65 26.42
C LEU A 40 -8.43 21.88 25.68
N LEU A 41 -7.39 22.53 26.20
CA LEU A 41 -6.76 23.66 25.52
C LEU A 41 -5.72 23.15 24.54
N HIS A 42 -6.10 23.07 23.27
CA HIS A 42 -5.25 22.60 22.18
C HIS A 42 -5.15 23.60 21.03
N GLN A 43 -4.08 23.48 20.23
CA GLN A 43 -3.83 24.28 19.03
C GLN A 43 -3.16 23.39 17.96
N THR A 44 -3.57 23.54 16.70
CA THR A 44 -2.94 22.84 15.58
C THR A 44 -1.50 23.34 15.36
N VAL A 45 -0.59 22.39 15.13
CA VAL A 45 0.80 22.65 14.77
C VAL A 45 1.02 22.31 13.31
N SER A 46 1.70 23.21 12.62
CA SER A 46 2.12 23.11 11.23
C SER A 46 3.57 23.55 11.12
N ALA A 47 4.22 23.30 10.00
CA ALA A 47 5.59 23.73 9.74
C ALA A 47 5.78 25.25 9.87
N LYS A 48 4.69 26.04 9.79
CA LYS A 48 4.73 27.51 9.93
C LYS A 48 4.88 27.98 11.38
N ASN A 49 4.30 27.26 12.33
CA ASN A 49 4.27 27.66 13.75
C ASN A 49 5.02 26.69 14.67
N ALA A 50 5.49 25.53 14.17
CA ALA A 50 6.24 24.56 14.96
C ALA A 50 7.48 25.17 15.65
N ALA A 51 8.12 26.16 15.02
CA ALA A 51 9.26 26.88 15.60
C ALA A 51 8.92 27.59 16.93
N GLU A 52 7.67 28.01 17.12
CA GLU A 52 7.21 28.62 18.39
C GLU A 52 7.20 27.62 19.55
N PHE A 53 7.08 26.32 19.24
CA PHE A 53 6.99 25.23 20.20
C PHE A 53 8.28 24.39 20.30
N ALA A 54 9.38 24.85 19.69
CA ALA A 54 10.63 24.09 19.57
C ALA A 54 11.20 23.55 20.90
N VAL A 55 10.89 24.19 22.04
CA VAL A 55 11.32 23.73 23.37
C VAL A 55 10.75 22.36 23.75
N GLY A 56 9.57 22.00 23.22
CA GLY A 56 8.89 20.75 23.52
C GLY A 56 8.82 19.76 22.35
N LEU A 57 9.54 20.03 21.26
CA LEU A 57 9.57 19.23 20.04
C LEU A 57 11.00 18.74 19.78
N ASP A 58 11.14 17.49 19.34
CA ASP A 58 12.40 16.95 18.82
C ASP A 58 12.44 16.94 17.28
N ASP A 59 13.58 16.52 16.71
CA ASP A 59 13.77 16.46 15.26
C ASP A 59 12.72 15.56 14.56
N THR A 60 12.31 14.47 15.22
CA THR A 60 11.27 13.58 14.69
C THR A 60 9.91 14.28 14.68
N ASP A 61 9.63 15.11 15.68
CA ASP A 61 8.39 15.88 15.73
C ASP A 61 8.32 16.90 14.58
N PHE A 62 9.42 17.57 14.26
CA PHE A 62 9.48 18.47 13.09
C PHE A 62 9.25 17.74 11.77
N GLU A 63 9.85 16.55 11.60
CA GLU A 63 9.59 15.70 10.44
C GLU A 63 8.13 15.26 10.35
N LEU A 64 7.56 14.82 11.48
CA LEU A 64 6.16 14.39 11.56
C LEU A 64 5.21 15.54 11.22
N VAL A 65 5.40 16.73 11.78
CA VAL A 65 4.60 17.91 11.48
C VAL A 65 4.65 18.24 9.98
N ALA A 66 5.85 18.20 9.39
CA ALA A 66 6.01 18.44 7.96
C ALA A 66 5.31 17.39 7.08
N LEU A 67 5.29 16.12 7.52
CA LEU A 67 4.58 15.04 6.82
C LEU A 67 3.06 15.16 6.98
N THR A 68 2.55 15.46 8.18
CA THR A 68 1.11 15.66 8.43
C THR A 68 0.57 16.86 7.63
N ASP A 69 1.35 17.94 7.54
CA ASP A 69 0.98 19.11 6.73
C ASP A 69 0.83 18.75 5.24
N GLN A 70 1.68 17.87 4.72
CA GLN A 70 1.67 17.48 3.31
C GLN A 70 0.47 16.61 2.93
N ILE A 71 -0.09 15.85 3.88
CA ILE A 71 -1.29 15.01 3.66
C ILE A 71 -2.58 15.71 4.07
N SER A 72 -2.49 16.93 4.61
CA SER A 72 -3.66 17.74 4.94
C SER A 72 -4.52 17.98 3.70
N GLN A 73 -5.83 18.16 3.92
CA GLN A 73 -6.80 18.42 2.87
C GLN A 73 -6.36 19.56 1.94
N ASP A 74 -5.90 20.67 2.52
CA ASP A 74 -5.47 21.85 1.76
C ASP A 74 -4.19 21.60 0.96
N ALA A 75 -3.26 20.81 1.48
CA ALA A 75 -2.05 20.44 0.76
C ALA A 75 -2.36 19.52 -0.43
N VAL A 76 -3.26 18.55 -0.26
CA VAL A 76 -3.71 17.68 -1.35
C VAL A 76 -4.40 18.48 -2.45
N ILE A 77 -5.30 19.42 -2.10
CA ILE A 77 -5.96 20.30 -3.09
C ILE A 77 -4.93 21.20 -3.79
N LYS A 78 -3.91 21.69 -3.07
CA LYS A 78 -2.86 22.52 -3.68
C LYS A 78 -2.02 21.74 -4.69
N GLU A 79 -1.74 20.47 -4.41
CA GLU A 79 -0.90 19.62 -5.26
C GLU A 79 -1.65 19.06 -6.47
N PHE A 80 -2.87 18.57 -6.26
CA PHE A 80 -3.66 17.84 -7.27
C PHE A 80 -4.85 18.64 -7.83
N GLY A 81 -5.21 19.74 -7.17
CA GLY A 81 -6.34 20.57 -7.55
C GLY A 81 -6.06 21.46 -8.76
N PRO A 82 -7.12 22.03 -9.34
CA PRO A 82 -6.98 23.00 -10.41
C PRO A 82 -6.26 24.26 -9.90
N LYS A 83 -5.49 24.93 -10.77
CA LYS A 83 -4.79 26.19 -10.43
C LYS A 83 -5.74 27.34 -10.00
N LYS A 84 -7.04 27.21 -10.26
CA LYS A 84 -8.06 28.17 -9.82
C LYS A 84 -8.49 27.82 -8.40
N LYS A 85 -8.71 28.86 -7.57
CA LYS A 85 -9.28 28.68 -6.22
C LYS A 85 -10.56 27.84 -6.29
N THR A 86 -10.55 26.71 -5.60
CA THR A 86 -11.64 25.75 -5.53
C THR A 86 -11.83 25.40 -4.07
N THR A 87 -13.07 25.26 -3.62
CA THR A 87 -13.34 24.85 -2.24
C THR A 87 -13.03 23.37 -2.07
N PRO A 88 -12.70 22.90 -0.86
CA PRO A 88 -12.49 21.47 -0.63
C PRO A 88 -13.66 20.60 -1.07
N ALA A 89 -14.89 20.99 -0.72
CA ALA A 89 -16.09 20.27 -1.11
C ALA A 89 -16.21 20.13 -2.63
N ASP A 90 -16.03 21.22 -3.38
CA ASP A 90 -16.11 21.19 -4.85
C ASP A 90 -15.04 20.28 -5.46
N PHE A 91 -13.81 20.32 -4.93
CA PHE A 91 -12.72 19.50 -5.42
C PHE A 91 -13.00 18.00 -5.21
N PHE A 92 -13.38 17.61 -4.00
CA PHE A 92 -13.61 16.19 -3.69
C PHE A 92 -14.88 15.66 -4.33
N LEU A 93 -15.99 16.39 -4.29
CA LEU A 93 -17.25 15.97 -4.93
C LEU A 93 -17.06 15.75 -6.44
N LYS A 94 -16.28 16.60 -7.11
CA LYS A 94 -15.98 16.43 -8.53
C LYS A 94 -15.00 15.29 -8.79
N THR A 95 -13.96 15.17 -7.98
CA THR A 95 -12.88 14.19 -8.21
C THR A 95 -13.33 12.77 -7.87
N TYR A 96 -14.13 12.61 -6.82
CA TYR A 96 -14.63 11.33 -6.30
C TYR A 96 -16.07 11.04 -6.72
N ASP A 97 -16.59 11.74 -7.73
CA ASP A 97 -17.92 11.46 -8.29
C ASP A 97 -18.00 9.99 -8.76
N PRO A 98 -19.05 9.23 -8.40
CA PRO A 98 -19.16 7.82 -8.75
C PRO A 98 -19.19 7.52 -10.25
N GLU A 99 -19.70 8.44 -11.08
CA GLU A 99 -19.85 8.25 -12.52
C GLU A 99 -18.79 9.00 -13.33
N LYS A 100 -18.47 10.23 -12.93
CA LYS A 100 -17.62 11.18 -13.67
C LYS A 100 -16.29 11.47 -12.99
N GLY A 101 -16.02 10.84 -11.85
CA GLY A 101 -14.79 11.01 -11.11
C GLY A 101 -13.57 10.54 -11.89
N ASP A 102 -12.43 11.18 -11.63
CA ASP A 102 -11.17 10.85 -12.29
C ASP A 102 -10.44 9.78 -11.47
N LYS A 103 -10.60 8.51 -11.89
CA LYS A 103 -9.97 7.36 -11.21
C LYS A 103 -8.44 7.43 -11.20
N VAL A 104 -7.83 7.97 -12.26
CA VAL A 104 -6.37 8.09 -12.33
C VAL A 104 -5.88 9.12 -11.31
N LEU A 105 -6.60 10.24 -11.18
CA LEU A 105 -6.32 11.24 -10.16
C LEU A 105 -6.55 10.71 -8.75
N GLN A 106 -7.64 9.97 -8.51
CA GLN A 106 -7.92 9.33 -7.21
C GLN A 106 -6.79 8.36 -6.81
N GLU A 107 -6.32 7.52 -7.75
CA GLU A 107 -5.20 6.61 -7.50
C GLU A 107 -3.89 7.36 -7.20
N ALA A 108 -3.64 8.48 -7.90
CA ALA A 108 -2.46 9.32 -7.65
C ALA A 108 -2.51 9.98 -6.26
N ILE A 109 -3.67 10.53 -5.87
CA ILE A 109 -3.88 11.11 -4.54
C ILE A 109 -3.74 10.03 -3.46
N CYS A 110 -4.37 8.88 -3.65
CA CYS A 110 -4.29 7.75 -2.73
C CYS A 110 -2.84 7.32 -2.52
N ARG A 111 -2.07 7.16 -3.60
CA ARG A 111 -0.64 6.82 -3.52
C ARG A 111 0.16 7.88 -2.76
N TYR A 112 -0.03 9.16 -3.11
CA TYR A 112 0.66 10.29 -2.48
C TYR A 112 0.42 10.34 -0.96
N VAL A 113 -0.82 10.12 -0.53
CA VAL A 113 -1.21 10.10 0.90
C VAL A 113 -0.64 8.86 1.58
N GLN A 114 -0.79 7.68 0.99
CA GLN A 114 -0.34 6.42 1.59
C GLN A 114 1.19 6.36 1.74
N GLU A 115 1.97 6.85 0.77
CA GLU A 115 3.43 6.93 0.86
C GLU A 115 3.89 7.78 2.06
N ARG A 116 3.23 8.92 2.29
CA ARG A 116 3.52 9.81 3.43
C ARG A 116 3.01 9.23 4.74
N LEU A 117 1.83 8.62 4.73
CA LEU A 117 1.27 7.94 5.88
C LEU A 117 2.21 6.81 6.34
N GLY A 118 2.76 6.03 5.41
CA GLY A 118 3.78 5.03 5.71
C GLY A 118 5.01 5.63 6.41
N GLN A 119 5.49 6.79 5.96
CA GLN A 119 6.60 7.51 6.60
C GLN A 119 6.26 8.05 7.99
N ILE A 120 5.02 8.52 8.19
CA ILE A 120 4.51 8.97 9.49
C ILE A 120 4.48 7.79 10.47
N MET A 121 3.88 6.67 10.07
CA MET A 121 3.68 5.53 10.97
C MET A 121 4.99 4.96 11.54
N VAL A 122 6.07 4.95 10.74
CA VAL A 122 7.40 4.50 11.20
C VAL A 122 8.00 5.46 12.23
N ARG A 123 7.63 6.74 12.21
CA ARG A 123 8.14 7.80 13.10
C ARG A 123 7.29 8.06 14.34
N LEU A 124 6.07 7.51 14.39
CA LEU A 124 5.16 7.64 15.53
C LEU A 124 5.59 6.82 16.75
N ALA A 125 6.61 5.96 16.64
CA ALA A 125 7.08 5.15 17.75
C ALA A 125 7.55 6.03 18.93
N GLY A 126 6.97 5.80 20.11
CA GLY A 126 7.29 6.57 21.32
C GLY A 126 6.64 7.95 21.39
N LYS A 127 5.80 8.32 20.41
CA LYS A 127 5.04 9.57 20.42
C LYS A 127 3.64 9.37 21.02
N TYR A 128 3.03 10.49 21.41
CA TYR A 128 1.66 10.52 21.91
C TYR A 128 0.68 10.50 20.74
N VAL A 129 -0.06 9.40 20.59
CA VAL A 129 -0.98 9.20 19.47
C VAL A 129 -2.39 8.97 19.99
N PHE A 130 -3.36 9.62 19.34
CA PHE A 130 -4.76 9.58 19.73
C PHE A 130 -5.65 9.36 18.51
N ILE A 131 -6.90 8.98 18.75
CA ILE A 131 -8.00 9.08 17.81
C ILE A 131 -8.76 10.36 18.13
N MET A 132 -9.08 11.14 17.10
CA MET A 132 -9.85 12.37 17.22
C MET A 132 -11.32 12.05 17.53
N GLY A 133 -11.89 12.81 18.45
CA GLY A 133 -13.32 12.74 18.77
C GLY A 133 -14.18 13.29 17.63
N ARG A 134 -15.46 12.91 17.61
CA ARG A 134 -16.44 13.45 16.63
C ARG A 134 -16.71 14.94 16.82
N ASP A 135 -16.41 15.45 18.00
CA ASP A 135 -16.44 16.86 18.39
C ASP A 135 -15.18 17.63 17.96
N GLY A 136 -14.20 16.94 17.37
CA GLY A 136 -12.93 17.52 16.96
C GLY A 136 -11.88 17.59 18.08
N GLU A 137 -12.13 16.95 19.23
CA GLU A 137 -11.15 16.89 20.31
C GLU A 137 -9.99 15.96 19.92
N PRO A 138 -8.74 16.46 19.80
CA PRO A 138 -7.61 15.67 19.33
C PRO A 138 -7.15 14.60 20.31
N THR A 139 -7.57 14.65 21.58
CA THR A 139 -7.13 13.74 22.65
C THR A 139 -8.21 12.75 23.13
N TRP A 140 -9.23 12.49 22.31
CA TRP A 140 -10.40 11.70 22.73
C TRP A 140 -10.06 10.27 23.19
N ARG A 141 -9.24 9.54 22.44
CA ARG A 141 -8.86 8.15 22.81
C ARG A 141 -7.40 7.88 22.47
N GLU A 142 -6.59 7.57 23.48
CA GLU A 142 -5.17 7.26 23.31
C GLU A 142 -4.99 5.91 22.60
N ILE A 143 -4.05 5.86 21.66
CA ILE A 143 -3.66 4.64 20.97
C ILE A 143 -2.17 4.39 21.15
N SER A 144 -1.83 3.12 21.31
CA SER A 144 -0.46 2.65 21.46
C SER A 144 0.02 1.99 20.18
N LEU A 145 1.32 2.10 19.90
CA LEU A 145 1.95 1.36 18.81
C LEU A 145 2.48 0.04 19.39
N ALA A 146 2.19 -1.06 18.71
CA ALA A 146 2.73 -2.36 19.05
C ALA A 146 4.28 -2.31 18.92
N PRO A 147 5.04 -2.70 19.96
CA PRO A 147 6.51 -2.65 19.92
C PRO A 147 7.13 -3.64 18.93
N GLU A 148 6.37 -4.67 18.54
CA GLU A 148 6.83 -5.71 17.64
C GLU A 148 5.87 -5.89 16.45
N PRO A 149 6.38 -6.30 15.29
CA PRO A 149 5.55 -6.61 14.15
C PRO A 149 4.80 -7.94 14.31
N ALA A 150 3.51 -7.92 13.94
CA ALA A 150 2.67 -9.10 13.81
C ALA A 150 3.04 -9.93 12.56
N SER A 151 2.70 -11.22 12.57
CA SER A 151 2.84 -12.10 11.40
C SER A 151 1.48 -12.43 10.80
N VAL A 152 1.42 -12.53 9.48
CA VAL A 152 0.21 -12.91 8.74
C VAL A 152 0.44 -14.26 8.09
N LEU A 153 -0.48 -15.20 8.35
CA LEU A 153 -0.51 -16.52 7.74
C LEU A 153 -1.77 -16.63 6.89
N PHE A 154 -1.61 -16.91 5.59
CA PHE A 154 -2.75 -17.09 4.70
C PHE A 154 -3.13 -18.56 4.59
N HIS A 155 -4.40 -18.87 4.77
CA HIS A 155 -4.93 -20.23 4.67
C HIS A 155 -5.76 -20.40 3.41
N PHE A 156 -5.50 -21.49 2.69
CA PHE A 156 -6.32 -21.95 1.58
C PHE A 156 -6.85 -23.35 1.88
N ARG A 157 -8.16 -23.54 1.73
CA ARG A 157 -8.82 -24.84 1.89
C ARG A 157 -9.64 -25.12 0.64
N ARG A 158 -9.13 -26.02 -0.19
CA ARG A 158 -9.75 -26.42 -1.46
C ARG A 158 -10.60 -27.67 -1.25
N ASN A 159 -11.86 -27.58 -1.64
CA ASN A 159 -12.82 -28.67 -1.67
C ASN A 159 -13.26 -28.93 -3.13
N GLU A 160 -14.18 -29.88 -3.34
CA GLU A 160 -14.70 -30.23 -4.67
C GLU A 160 -15.42 -29.05 -5.36
N GLU A 161 -16.15 -28.24 -4.59
CA GLU A 161 -16.98 -27.15 -5.13
C GLU A 161 -16.25 -25.80 -5.24
N ASN A 162 -15.41 -25.48 -4.26
CA ASN A 162 -14.78 -24.15 -4.14
C ASN A 162 -13.53 -24.19 -3.25
N THR A 163 -12.78 -23.08 -3.28
CA THR A 163 -11.65 -22.84 -2.38
C THR A 163 -11.97 -21.72 -1.39
N HIS A 164 -11.81 -21.99 -0.10
CA HIS A 164 -11.92 -21.00 0.97
C HIS A 164 -10.55 -20.38 1.26
N TYR A 165 -10.49 -19.05 1.26
CA TYR A 165 -9.30 -18.25 1.53
C TYR A 165 -9.52 -17.32 2.73
N PHE A 166 -8.59 -17.32 3.69
CA PHE A 166 -8.64 -16.42 4.85
C PHE A 166 -7.26 -16.22 5.51
N PRO A 167 -6.96 -15.02 6.04
CA PRO A 167 -5.76 -14.77 6.83
C PRO A 167 -5.97 -15.03 8.32
N THR A 168 -4.89 -15.42 9.00
CA THR A 168 -4.74 -15.40 10.45
C THR A 168 -3.60 -14.45 10.80
N ILE A 169 -3.83 -13.53 11.74
CA ILE A 169 -2.81 -12.62 12.26
C ILE A 169 -2.37 -13.15 13.62
N GLN A 170 -1.06 -13.21 13.86
CA GLN A 170 -0.48 -13.56 15.15
C GLN A 170 0.41 -12.43 15.66
N TYR A 171 0.28 -12.11 16.94
CA TYR A 171 1.09 -11.13 17.64
C TYR A 171 1.57 -11.75 18.95
N GLN A 172 2.89 -11.72 19.20
CA GLN A 172 3.53 -12.33 20.38
C GLN A 172 3.10 -13.80 20.63
N GLY A 173 2.96 -14.58 19.56
CA GLY A 173 2.53 -15.98 19.62
C GLY A 173 1.04 -16.20 19.89
N GLN A 174 0.25 -15.14 20.06
CA GLN A 174 -1.19 -15.20 20.24
C GLN A 174 -1.92 -14.81 18.95
N LYS A 175 -3.03 -15.48 18.66
CA LYS A 175 -3.88 -15.12 17.53
C LYS A 175 -4.59 -13.81 17.84
N LEU A 176 -4.40 -12.83 16.96
CA LEU A 176 -5.06 -11.55 17.04
C LEU A 176 -6.46 -11.65 16.43
N ASP A 177 -7.48 -11.32 17.22
CA ASP A 177 -8.87 -11.35 16.78
C ASP A 177 -9.30 -9.97 16.29
N PHE A 178 -9.19 -9.77 14.97
CA PHE A 178 -9.40 -8.47 14.28
C PHE A 178 -10.70 -8.42 13.47
N GLN A 179 -11.43 -9.54 13.35
CA GLN A 179 -12.62 -9.62 12.51
C GLN A 179 -13.84 -9.13 13.30
N TYR A 180 -14.69 -8.29 12.68
CA TYR A 180 -15.92 -7.77 13.28
C TYR A 180 -15.74 -6.97 14.59
N LYS A 181 -14.55 -6.39 14.82
CA LYS A 181 -14.23 -5.61 16.01
C LYS A 181 -13.96 -4.13 15.73
N ASN A 182 -14.63 -3.56 14.71
CA ASN A 182 -14.39 -2.19 14.25
C ASN A 182 -12.90 -1.91 14.02
N THR A 183 -12.18 -2.93 13.56
CA THR A 183 -10.77 -2.88 13.23
C THR A 183 -10.61 -2.17 11.89
N VAL A 184 -9.64 -1.27 11.80
CA VAL A 184 -9.45 -0.45 10.61
C VAL A 184 -8.01 -0.54 10.12
N ILE A 185 -7.86 -0.48 8.80
CA ILE A 185 -6.55 -0.36 8.14
C ILE A 185 -6.27 1.14 8.04
N VAL A 186 -5.32 1.62 8.85
CA VAL A 186 -4.94 3.04 8.87
C VAL A 186 -4.09 3.37 7.66
N CYS A 187 -3.07 2.56 7.39
CA CYS A 187 -2.21 2.67 6.21
C CYS A 187 -2.24 1.35 5.44
N GLU A 188 -2.32 1.42 4.11
CA GLU A 188 -2.36 0.27 3.22
C GLU A 188 -0.95 -0.18 2.82
N GLN A 189 0.03 0.72 2.72
CA GLN A 189 1.39 0.42 2.27
C GLN A 189 2.44 1.30 3.00
N PRO A 190 3.21 0.75 3.96
CA PRO A 190 3.07 -0.58 4.55
C PRO A 190 1.76 -0.72 5.35
N ALA A 191 1.22 -1.94 5.49
CA ALA A 191 -0.02 -2.14 6.23
C ALA A 191 0.14 -1.81 7.72
N TRP A 192 -0.78 -0.99 8.23
CA TRP A 192 -0.97 -0.74 9.66
C TRP A 192 -2.42 -0.98 10.05
N LEU A 193 -2.60 -1.83 11.05
CA LEU A 193 -3.91 -2.30 11.50
C LEU A 193 -4.19 -1.80 12.92
N LEU A 194 -5.25 -1.00 13.10
CA LEU A 194 -5.72 -0.59 14.42
C LEU A 194 -6.72 -1.62 14.95
N VAL A 195 -6.37 -2.31 16.03
CA VAL A 195 -7.25 -3.27 16.71
C VAL A 195 -7.45 -2.83 18.15
N GLY A 196 -8.67 -2.42 18.49
CA GLY A 196 -8.93 -1.78 19.78
C GLY A 196 -8.17 -0.46 19.87
N ASP A 197 -7.19 -0.39 20.78
CA ASP A 197 -6.34 0.78 21.05
C ASP A 197 -4.87 0.55 20.67
N VAL A 198 -4.60 -0.47 19.85
CA VAL A 198 -3.24 -0.85 19.48
C VAL A 198 -3.08 -0.85 17.96
N LEU A 199 -2.09 -0.10 17.48
CA LEU A 199 -1.64 -0.08 16.09
C LEU A 199 -0.59 -1.17 15.87
N HIS A 200 -0.90 -2.13 15.03
CA HIS A 200 -0.01 -3.22 14.66
C HIS A 200 0.56 -3.01 13.26
N ASN A 201 1.89 -3.08 13.16
CA ASN A 201 2.61 -3.29 11.90
C ASN A 201 2.85 -4.80 11.66
N PHE A 202 3.39 -5.13 10.49
CA PHE A 202 3.63 -6.53 10.08
C PHE A 202 5.09 -6.79 9.73
N ARG A 203 5.54 -8.05 9.89
CA ARG A 203 6.93 -8.46 9.64
C ARG A 203 7.32 -8.38 8.17
N ASN A 204 6.37 -8.70 7.31
CA ASN A 204 6.52 -8.63 5.86
C ASN A 204 5.81 -7.37 5.38
N GLU A 205 6.16 -6.87 4.18
CA GLU A 205 5.43 -5.78 3.52
C GLU A 205 4.05 -6.26 3.07
N VAL A 206 3.14 -6.42 4.03
CA VAL A 206 1.75 -6.78 3.80
C VAL A 206 1.07 -5.58 3.15
N ASP A 207 0.33 -5.86 2.07
CA ASP A 207 -0.58 -4.90 1.47
C ASP A 207 -1.91 -4.91 2.25
N GLY A 208 -2.28 -3.77 2.83
CA GLY A 208 -3.51 -3.60 3.60
C GLY A 208 -4.77 -3.92 2.79
N LYS A 209 -4.74 -3.78 1.46
CA LYS A 209 -5.84 -4.16 0.56
C LYS A 209 -6.14 -5.65 0.61
N LYS A 210 -5.14 -6.49 0.92
CA LYS A 210 -5.34 -7.95 1.08
C LYS A 210 -6.07 -8.29 2.38
N LEU A 211 -5.93 -7.47 3.42
CA LEU A 211 -6.56 -7.68 4.73
C LEU A 211 -7.94 -7.02 4.84
N LYS A 212 -8.15 -5.89 4.16
CA LYS A 212 -9.38 -5.08 4.19
C LYS A 212 -10.69 -5.88 4.00
N PRO A 213 -10.79 -6.87 3.08
CA PRO A 213 -12.00 -7.69 2.94
C PRO A 213 -12.32 -8.52 4.19
N PHE A 214 -11.30 -8.90 4.96
CA PHE A 214 -11.41 -9.80 6.11
C PHE A 214 -11.76 -9.11 7.41
N LEU A 215 -11.76 -7.77 7.44
CA LEU A 215 -12.22 -7.01 8.60
C LEU A 215 -13.70 -7.33 8.91
N ASN A 216 -14.50 -7.55 7.87
CA ASN A 216 -15.94 -7.81 7.96
C ASN A 216 -16.36 -9.15 7.33
N LYS A 217 -15.40 -10.02 6.97
CA LYS A 217 -15.65 -11.34 6.40
C LYS A 217 -14.69 -12.36 6.99
N LYS A 218 -15.21 -13.52 7.41
CA LYS A 218 -14.36 -14.61 7.93
C LYS A 218 -13.46 -15.23 6.86
N PHE A 219 -13.99 -15.37 5.64
CA PHE A 219 -13.30 -15.97 4.50
C PHE A 219 -13.89 -15.47 3.18
N ILE A 220 -13.12 -15.65 2.11
CA ILE A 220 -13.55 -15.45 0.72
C ILE A 220 -13.72 -16.82 0.08
N ILE A 221 -14.82 -16.99 -0.64
CA ILE A 221 -15.08 -18.19 -1.45
C ILE A 221 -14.61 -17.90 -2.87
N ILE A 222 -13.75 -18.77 -3.40
CA ILE A 222 -13.28 -18.75 -4.78
C ILE A 222 -14.01 -19.87 -5.53
N PRO A 223 -14.96 -19.54 -6.42
CA PRO A 223 -15.66 -20.55 -7.21
C PRO A 223 -14.71 -21.27 -8.17
N ARG A 224 -14.98 -22.56 -8.43
CA ARG A 224 -14.17 -23.41 -9.33
C ARG A 224 -13.91 -22.80 -10.71
N GLN A 225 -14.90 -22.09 -11.26
CA GLN A 225 -14.86 -21.52 -12.60
C GLN A 225 -13.76 -20.46 -12.79
N VAL A 226 -13.45 -19.70 -11.73
CA VAL A 226 -12.46 -18.61 -11.76
C VAL A 226 -11.17 -19.00 -11.04
N GLU A 227 -11.12 -20.19 -10.45
CA GLU A 227 -10.06 -20.66 -9.58
C GLU A 227 -8.70 -20.62 -10.26
N ASP A 228 -8.55 -21.22 -11.45
CA ASP A 228 -7.28 -21.25 -12.17
C ASP A 228 -6.71 -19.84 -12.42
N SER A 229 -7.58 -18.92 -12.83
CA SER A 229 -7.20 -17.53 -13.09
C SER A 229 -6.80 -16.80 -11.81
N TYR A 230 -7.48 -17.10 -10.69
CA TYR A 230 -7.22 -16.52 -9.39
C TYR A 230 -5.92 -17.06 -8.78
N PHE A 231 -5.65 -18.36 -8.93
CA PHE A 231 -4.45 -19.00 -8.43
C PHE A 231 -3.19 -18.41 -9.10
N HIS A 232 -3.23 -18.23 -10.42
CA HIS A 232 -2.11 -17.63 -11.14
C HIS A 232 -1.90 -16.16 -10.81
N LYS A 233 -2.97 -15.35 -10.72
CA LYS A 233 -2.86 -13.90 -10.54
C LYS A 233 -2.64 -13.47 -9.09
N PHE A 234 -3.24 -14.18 -8.13
CA PHE A 234 -3.26 -13.76 -6.73
C PHE A 234 -2.51 -14.74 -5.83
N VAL A 235 -2.75 -16.05 -5.94
CA VAL A 235 -2.19 -17.03 -4.99
C VAL A 235 -0.68 -17.22 -5.22
N ALA A 236 -0.23 -17.36 -6.47
CA ALA A 236 1.19 -17.56 -6.76
C ALA A 236 2.07 -16.41 -6.23
N PRO A 237 1.79 -15.12 -6.52
CA PRO A 237 2.55 -14.03 -5.91
C PRO A 237 2.42 -13.96 -4.38
N LEU A 238 1.28 -14.38 -3.82
CA LEU A 238 1.07 -14.40 -2.37
C LEU A 238 1.95 -15.45 -1.68
N VAL A 239 2.07 -16.64 -2.26
CA VAL A 239 2.90 -17.75 -1.77
C VAL A 239 4.39 -17.41 -1.84
N GLU A 240 4.80 -16.59 -2.81
CA GLU A 240 6.18 -16.12 -2.92
C GLU A 240 6.56 -15.12 -1.81
N SER A 241 5.62 -14.28 -1.38
CA SER A 241 5.88 -13.18 -0.45
C SER A 241 5.49 -13.45 1.01
N PHE A 242 4.63 -14.44 1.27
CA PHE A 242 4.05 -14.69 2.59
C PHE A 242 4.02 -16.18 2.95
N ASP A 243 3.92 -16.43 4.25
CA ASP A 243 3.66 -17.76 4.75
C ASP A 243 2.23 -18.19 4.37
N VAL A 244 2.13 -19.35 3.73
CA VAL A 244 0.87 -19.91 3.26
C VAL A 244 0.71 -21.33 3.76
N HIS A 245 -0.48 -21.62 4.28
CA HIS A 245 -0.89 -22.95 4.66
C HIS A 245 -2.05 -23.42 3.76
N ALA A 246 -1.73 -24.28 2.79
CA ALA A 246 -2.69 -24.87 1.87
C ALA A 246 -3.16 -26.25 2.34
N ARG A 247 -4.46 -26.53 2.15
CA ARG A 247 -5.05 -27.88 2.21
C ARG A 247 -5.85 -28.12 0.94
N GLY A 248 -5.65 -29.27 0.30
CA GLY A 248 -6.32 -29.64 -0.96
C GLY A 248 -5.55 -29.28 -2.24
N PHE A 249 -4.32 -28.78 -2.11
CA PHE A 249 -3.32 -28.70 -3.18
C PHE A 249 -1.91 -28.59 -2.58
N ASP A 250 -0.91 -29.01 -3.35
CA ASP A 250 0.50 -28.93 -2.96
C ASP A 250 1.14 -27.65 -3.47
N ILE A 251 1.94 -27.00 -2.62
CA ILE A 251 2.79 -25.88 -3.00
C ILE A 251 4.20 -26.42 -3.21
N ARG A 252 4.70 -26.34 -4.45
CA ARG A 252 6.08 -26.70 -4.79
C ARG A 252 6.88 -25.43 -5.07
N SER A 253 7.81 -25.10 -4.18
CA SER A 253 8.70 -23.96 -4.35
C SER A 253 9.96 -24.40 -5.10
N GLU A 254 10.18 -23.83 -6.28
CA GLU A 254 11.39 -24.05 -7.06
C GLU A 254 12.28 -22.81 -6.98
N ARG A 255 13.56 -23.00 -6.64
CA ARG A 255 14.56 -21.91 -6.62
C ARG A 255 15.59 -22.16 -7.73
N TYR A 256 15.69 -21.21 -8.65
CA TYR A 256 16.63 -21.26 -9.75
C TYR A 256 17.82 -20.36 -9.48
N VAL A 257 19.04 -20.87 -9.62
CA VAL A 257 20.26 -20.05 -9.57
C VAL A 257 20.50 -19.50 -10.98
N ALA A 258 20.15 -18.23 -11.20
CA ALA A 258 20.45 -17.57 -12.45
C ALA A 258 21.98 -17.43 -12.61
N ARG A 259 22.50 -17.86 -13.76
CA ARG A 259 23.91 -17.64 -14.13
C ARG A 259 23.94 -16.64 -15.29
N PRO A 260 24.53 -15.45 -15.11
CA PRO A 260 24.67 -14.53 -16.21
C PRO A 260 25.59 -15.15 -17.27
N GLN A 261 25.12 -15.20 -18.51
CA GLN A 261 25.94 -15.58 -19.65
C GLN A 261 26.18 -14.34 -20.50
N LEU A 262 27.46 -14.01 -20.67
CA LEU A 262 27.91 -12.97 -21.58
C LEU A 262 28.40 -13.66 -22.85
N THR A 263 27.72 -13.39 -23.97
CA THR A 263 28.11 -13.89 -25.28
C THR A 263 28.70 -12.73 -26.08
N PHE A 264 29.95 -12.86 -26.50
CA PHE A 264 30.56 -11.96 -27.48
C PHE A 264 30.27 -12.49 -28.88
N SER A 265 29.84 -11.61 -29.78
CA SER A 265 29.62 -11.95 -31.19
C SER A 265 30.33 -10.95 -32.08
N ASP A 266 31.37 -11.39 -32.80
CA ASP A 266 32.12 -10.59 -33.79
C ASP A 266 31.39 -10.44 -35.14
N ALA A 267 30.08 -10.66 -35.17
CA ALA A 267 29.30 -10.48 -36.39
C ALA A 267 29.19 -8.96 -36.67
N PRO A 268 29.68 -8.46 -37.82
CA PRO A 268 29.52 -7.06 -38.16
C PRO A 268 28.03 -6.73 -38.24
N VAL A 269 27.61 -5.69 -37.51
CA VAL A 269 26.27 -5.11 -37.61
C VAL A 269 26.06 -4.73 -39.09
N PRO A 270 25.03 -5.25 -39.79
CA PRO A 270 24.76 -4.80 -41.14
C PRO A 270 24.30 -3.35 -41.06
N VAL A 271 25.19 -2.43 -41.44
CA VAL A 271 24.84 -1.02 -41.64
C VAL A 271 23.93 -0.96 -42.86
N ALA A 272 22.69 -0.55 -42.66
CA ALA A 272 21.76 -0.24 -43.73
C ALA A 272 22.34 0.91 -44.58
N ALA A 273 22.79 0.60 -45.80
CA ALA A 273 23.17 1.61 -46.79
C ALA A 273 22.04 1.76 -47.82
N ALA A 274 21.41 2.92 -47.82
CA ALA A 274 20.52 3.38 -48.87
C ALA A 274 21.31 4.07 -49.99
N ALA A 275 21.10 3.62 -51.23
CA ALA A 275 20.79 4.41 -52.44
C ALA A 275 21.38 3.81 -53.74
N ALA A 276 20.52 3.78 -54.76
CA ALA A 276 20.61 3.18 -56.11
C ALA A 276 21.50 3.99 -57.09
N PRO A 277 21.46 3.86 -58.45
CA PRO A 277 20.79 2.89 -59.35
C PRO A 277 21.67 2.40 -60.55
N ALA A 278 21.19 1.43 -61.34
CA ALA A 278 21.17 1.45 -62.83
C ALA A 278 21.04 0.05 -63.48
N ALA A 279 19.88 -0.15 -64.11
CA ALA A 279 19.64 -0.72 -65.44
C ALA A 279 20.30 -2.04 -65.93
N ALA A 280 19.38 -2.96 -66.28
CA ALA A 280 19.26 -3.62 -67.59
C ALA A 280 19.55 -5.14 -67.71
N ARG A 281 18.43 -5.85 -67.88
CA ARG A 281 18.15 -6.89 -68.91
C ARG A 281 18.68 -8.32 -68.72
N ALA A 282 17.67 -9.19 -68.54
CA ALA A 282 17.28 -10.29 -69.46
C ALA A 282 17.59 -11.76 -69.08
N ARG A 283 16.46 -12.43 -68.80
CA ARG A 283 16.00 -13.75 -69.27
C ARG A 283 16.73 -15.05 -68.90
N ALA A 284 15.91 -15.89 -68.24
CA ALA A 284 15.57 -17.29 -68.56
C ALA A 284 16.44 -18.43 -68.00
N GLY A 285 15.78 -19.35 -67.28
CA GLY A 285 16.09 -20.78 -67.31
C GLY A 285 16.12 -21.50 -65.96
N GLY A 286 15.15 -22.39 -65.73
CA GLY A 286 15.39 -23.68 -65.06
C GLY A 286 15.20 -23.79 -63.53
N LEU A 287 14.07 -24.37 -63.13
CA LEU A 287 13.93 -25.24 -61.93
C LEU A 287 14.57 -26.62 -62.21
N PRO A 288 14.74 -27.58 -61.26
CA PRO A 288 14.26 -27.64 -59.87
C PRO A 288 15.26 -28.19 -58.81
N GLY A 289 14.88 -28.07 -57.53
CA GLY A 289 15.08 -29.14 -56.54
C GLY A 289 16.00 -28.84 -55.36
N GLN A 290 15.42 -28.63 -54.18
CA GLN A 290 15.63 -29.45 -52.97
C GLN A 290 14.85 -28.88 -51.77
N ARG A 291 14.43 -29.81 -50.89
CA ARG A 291 13.44 -29.70 -49.79
C ARG A 291 13.84 -28.70 -48.69
N PRO A 292 12.89 -28.04 -48.00
CA PRO A 292 13.18 -27.31 -46.78
C PRO A 292 13.25 -28.26 -45.55
N LEU A 293 14.25 -28.03 -44.71
CA LEU A 293 14.42 -28.62 -43.38
C LEU A 293 13.34 -28.12 -42.40
N ARG A 294 12.90 -29.03 -41.52
CA ARG A 294 11.93 -28.83 -40.43
C ARG A 294 12.31 -27.67 -39.49
N PRO A 295 11.34 -26.91 -38.96
CA PRO A 295 11.58 -26.03 -37.81
C PRO A 295 11.64 -26.82 -36.49
N LEU A 296 12.58 -26.43 -35.62
CA LEU A 296 12.74 -26.87 -34.23
C LEU A 296 11.50 -26.53 -33.37
N PRO A 297 11.17 -27.34 -32.34
CA PRO A 297 9.98 -27.15 -31.53
C PRO A 297 10.11 -25.96 -30.58
N ARG A 298 9.07 -25.10 -30.54
CA ARG A 298 8.90 -24.05 -29.53
C ARG A 298 8.68 -24.70 -28.15
N ARG A 299 9.43 -24.25 -27.14
CA ARG A 299 9.25 -24.63 -25.73
C ARG A 299 7.84 -24.26 -25.25
N ARG A 300 7.15 -25.21 -24.62
CA ARG A 300 5.88 -24.98 -23.90
C ARG A 300 6.16 -24.40 -22.49
N PRO A 301 5.27 -23.55 -21.95
CA PRO A 301 5.30 -23.15 -20.54
C PRO A 301 4.83 -24.30 -19.62
N PRO A 302 5.15 -24.24 -18.31
CA PRO A 302 4.90 -25.33 -17.36
C PRO A 302 3.40 -25.52 -17.07
N THR A 303 3.00 -26.78 -16.97
CA THR A 303 1.66 -27.23 -16.57
C THR A 303 1.61 -27.47 -15.06
N ILE A 304 0.64 -26.86 -14.37
CA ILE A 304 0.22 -27.24 -13.03
C ILE A 304 -0.56 -28.56 -13.14
N SER A 305 -0.12 -29.63 -12.47
CA SER A 305 -0.86 -30.88 -12.42
C SER A 305 -1.79 -30.91 -11.21
N THR A 306 -3.09 -31.03 -11.45
CA THR A 306 -4.07 -31.44 -10.45
C THR A 306 -4.10 -32.97 -10.40
N SER A 307 -3.75 -33.57 -9.26
CA SER A 307 -4.03 -34.98 -8.99
C SER A 307 -5.49 -35.12 -8.57
N THR A 308 -6.13 -36.14 -9.14
CA THR A 308 -7.48 -36.64 -8.83
C THR A 308 -7.56 -37.19 -7.42
#